data_AF-A0A4Z0NH42-F1
#
_entry.id   AF-A0A4Z0NH42-F1
#
_cell.length_a   1.000
_cell.length_b   1.000
_cell.length_c   1.000
_cell.angle_alpha   90.00
_cell.angle_beta   90.00
_cell.angle_gamma   90.00
#
_symmetry.space_group_name_H-M   'P 1'
#
loop_
_entity.id
_entity.type
_entity.pdbx_description
1 polymer ?
#
loop_
_entity_poly.entity_id
_entity_poly.type
_entity_poly.pdbx_seq_one_letter_code
_entity_poly.pdbx_strand_id
1 'polypeptide(L)'
;MASSTGDRLKRARRLVSVQEQMRRAAEIALAATRERAAALEADRARLLAALASSDHGPMLLEATAKRLRGLAAEATAIEAEAAAQAQAVRERGLARKRAEALSERRADDHRRETDKREDLERLDGLAARLGRRDASLP
;
A
#
# COMPACT_ATOMS: atom_id res chain seq x y z
N MET A 1 -8.16 -5.81 29.79
CA MET A 1 -7.99 -7.11 29.10
C MET A 1 -6.61 -7.15 28.45
N ALA A 2 -5.66 -7.91 28.98
CA ALA A 2 -4.34 -8.02 28.37
C ALA A 2 -4.45 -8.86 27.08
N SER A 3 -4.15 -8.29 25.91
CA SER A 3 -4.21 -9.06 24.66
C SER A 3 -3.05 -10.05 24.58
N SER A 4 -3.35 -11.29 24.18
CA SER A 4 -2.36 -12.34 24.00
C SER A 4 -1.36 -12.01 22.88
N THR A 5 -0.21 -12.69 22.87
CA THR A 5 0.78 -12.60 21.77
C THR A 5 0.15 -13.00 20.42
N GLY A 6 -0.74 -14.00 20.43
CA GLY A 6 -1.51 -14.40 19.26
C GLY A 6 -2.45 -13.30 18.73
N ASP A 7 -3.14 -12.57 19.61
CA ASP A 7 -4.00 -11.45 19.18
C ASP A 7 -3.19 -10.29 18.59
N ARG A 8 -2.00 -10.03 19.15
CA ARG A 8 -1.07 -9.02 18.62
C ARG A 8 -0.58 -9.42 17.22
N LEU A 9 -0.24 -10.68 17.01
CA LEU A 9 0.15 -11.22 15.70
C LEU A 9 -1.00 -11.11 14.68
N LYS A 10 -2.22 -11.51 15.06
CA LYS A 10 -3.40 -11.38 14.18
C LYS A 10 -3.63 -9.93 13.76
N ARG A 11 -3.52 -8.98 14.69
CA ARG A 11 -3.65 -7.54 14.37
C ARG A 11 -2.54 -7.05 13.46
N ALA A 12 -1.29 -7.47 13.69
CA ALA A 12 -0.17 -7.09 12.83
C ALA A 12 -0.35 -7.62 11.39
N ARG A 13 -0.80 -8.86 11.22
CA ARG A 13 -1.12 -9.44 9.90
C ARG A 13 -2.26 -8.68 9.20
N ARG A 14 -3.30 -8.30 9.93
CA ARG A 14 -4.39 -7.45 9.39
C ARG A 14 -3.85 -6.11 8.92
N LEU A 15 -2.96 -5.48 9.70
CA LEU A 15 -2.33 -4.22 9.30
C LEU A 15 -1.57 -4.36 7.98
N VAL A 16 -0.81 -5.45 7.77
CA VAL A 16 -0.14 -5.72 6.50
C VAL A 16 -1.14 -5.74 5.34
N SER A 17 -2.25 -6.47 5.48
CA SER A 17 -3.29 -6.55 4.45
C SER A 17 -3.92 -5.18 4.15
N VAL A 18 -4.22 -4.39 5.18
CA VAL A 18 -4.75 -3.02 5.00
C VAL A 18 -3.73 -2.13 4.27
N GLN A 19 -2.46 -2.17 4.66
CA GLN A 19 -1.41 -1.39 3.98
C GLN A 19 -1.24 -1.79 2.52
N GLU A 20 -1.37 -3.09 2.21
CA GLU A 20 -1.37 -3.56 0.83
C GLU A 20 -2.58 -3.04 0.04
N GLN A 21 -3.79 -3.11 0.59
CA GLN A 21 -5.00 -2.58 -0.06
C GLN A 21 -4.88 -1.08 -0.32
N MET A 22 -4.40 -0.32 0.67
CA MET A 22 -4.18 1.13 0.52
C MET A 22 -3.15 1.44 -0.56
N ARG A 23 -2.06 0.66 -0.65
CA ARG A 23 -1.06 0.79 -1.72
C ARG A 23 -1.67 0.50 -3.09
N ARG A 24 -2.44 -0.59 -3.25
CA ARG A 24 -3.09 -0.92 -4.53
C ARG A 24 -4.06 0.17 -4.97
N ALA A 25 -4.87 0.70 -4.06
CA ALA A 25 -5.76 1.82 -4.35
C ALA A 25 -4.99 3.07 -4.82
N ALA A 26 -3.84 3.34 -4.22
CA ALA A 26 -2.94 4.42 -4.65
C ALA A 26 -2.40 4.22 -6.06
N GLU A 27 -1.99 3.00 -6.39
CA GLU A 27 -1.45 2.63 -7.69
C GLU A 27 -2.52 2.76 -8.79
N ILE A 28 -3.76 2.35 -8.50
CA ILE A 28 -4.90 2.52 -9.42
C ILE A 28 -5.18 4.00 -9.66
N ALA A 29 -5.22 4.82 -8.60
CA ALA A 29 -5.45 6.25 -8.74
C ALA A 29 -4.36 6.93 -9.59
N LEU A 30 -3.08 6.57 -9.36
CA LEU A 30 -1.96 7.08 -10.16
C LEU A 30 -2.06 6.64 -11.62
N ALA A 31 -2.45 5.40 -11.89
CA ALA A 31 -2.65 4.91 -13.26
C ALA A 31 -3.75 5.70 -13.98
N ALA A 32 -4.90 5.91 -13.34
CA ALA A 32 -5.99 6.71 -13.89
C ALA A 32 -5.58 8.16 -14.19
N THR A 33 -4.78 8.79 -13.33
CA THR A 33 -4.26 10.14 -13.57
C THR A 33 -3.28 10.17 -14.75
N ARG A 34 -2.44 9.16 -14.90
CA ARG A 34 -1.52 9.04 -16.05
C ARG A 34 -2.26 8.80 -17.36
N GLU A 35 -3.34 8.02 -17.34
CA GLU A 35 -4.22 7.84 -18.51
C GLU A 35 -4.87 9.16 -18.92
N ARG A 36 -5.37 9.95 -17.95
CA ARG A 36 -5.88 11.30 -18.21
C ARG A 36 -4.82 12.22 -18.81
N ALA A 37 -3.58 12.19 -18.29
CA ALA A 37 -2.47 12.96 -18.85
C ALA A 37 -2.19 12.59 -20.32
N ALA A 38 -2.15 11.28 -20.62
CA ALA A 38 -1.93 10.79 -21.98
C ALA A 38 -3.06 11.21 -22.94
N ALA A 39 -4.31 11.15 -22.49
CA ALA A 39 -5.46 11.61 -23.28
C ALA A 39 -5.38 13.10 -23.59
N LEU A 40 -4.99 13.92 -22.61
CA LEU A 40 -4.83 15.37 -22.77
C LEU A 40 -3.72 15.70 -23.78
N GLU A 41 -2.58 15.02 -23.71
CA GLU A 41 -1.49 15.23 -24.67
C GLU A 41 -1.90 14.79 -26.08
N ALA A 42 -2.70 13.72 -26.21
CA ALA A 42 -3.26 13.31 -27.49
C ALA A 42 -4.28 14.34 -28.05
N ASP A 43 -5.07 15.00 -27.19
CA ASP A 43 -5.95 16.11 -27.61
C ASP A 43 -5.13 17.32 -28.09
N ARG A 44 -4.06 17.66 -27.36
CA ARG A 44 -3.15 18.74 -27.73
C ARG A 44 -2.48 18.47 -29.09
N ALA A 45 -1.98 17.25 -29.30
CA ALA A 45 -1.37 16.85 -30.56
C ALA A 45 -2.38 16.92 -31.72
N ARG A 46 -3.63 16.49 -31.50
CA ARG A 46 -4.71 16.59 -32.50
C ARG A 46 -5.02 18.03 -32.88
N LEU A 47 -5.09 18.93 -31.90
CA LEU A 47 -5.32 20.37 -32.14
C LEU A 47 -4.16 21.00 -32.94
N LEU A 48 -2.92 20.66 -32.60
CA LEU A 48 -1.74 21.16 -33.33
C LEU A 48 -1.68 20.61 -34.76
N ALA A 49 -1.99 19.33 -34.96
CA ALA A 49 -2.06 18.74 -36.29
C ALA A 49 -3.17 19.38 -37.14
N ALA A 50 -4.35 19.62 -36.56
CA ALA A 50 -5.44 20.30 -37.23
C ALA A 50 -5.03 21.71 -37.66
N LEU A 51 -4.37 22.50 -36.78
CA LEU A 51 -3.83 23.83 -37.10
C LEU A 51 -2.83 23.81 -38.25
N ALA A 52 -1.94 22.81 -38.28
CA ALA A 52 -0.90 22.71 -39.30
C ALA A 52 -1.45 22.36 -40.70
N SER A 53 -2.65 21.76 -40.76
CA SER A 53 -3.26 21.25 -42.00
C SER A 53 -4.19 22.21 -42.74
N SER A 54 -4.35 23.45 -42.24
CA SER A 54 -5.47 24.31 -42.60
C SER A 54 -5.08 25.79 -42.75
N ASP A 55 -5.57 26.44 -43.80
CA ASP A 55 -5.55 27.90 -43.96
C ASP A 55 -6.61 28.56 -43.07
N HIS A 56 -6.35 28.59 -41.78
CA HIS A 56 -7.25 29.21 -40.81
C HIS A 56 -7.09 30.74 -40.76
N GLY A 57 -8.20 31.46 -40.76
CA GLY A 57 -8.23 32.91 -40.54
C GLY A 57 -7.87 33.32 -39.11
N PRO A 58 -7.52 34.60 -38.86
CA PRO A 58 -6.95 35.09 -37.59
C PRO A 58 -7.82 34.84 -36.34
N MET A 59 -9.15 34.86 -36.43
CA MET A 59 -10.03 34.55 -35.29
C MET A 59 -9.93 33.09 -34.83
N LEU A 60 -9.72 32.14 -35.75
CA LEU A 60 -9.55 30.72 -35.39
C LEU A 60 -8.21 30.47 -34.70
N LEU A 61 -7.17 31.23 -35.07
CA LEU A 61 -5.87 31.16 -34.42
C LEU A 61 -5.93 31.65 -32.96
N GLU A 62 -6.64 32.74 -32.69
CA GLU A 62 -6.79 33.26 -31.31
C GLU A 62 -7.56 32.28 -30.41
N ALA A 63 -8.69 31.76 -30.90
CA ALA A 63 -9.49 30.77 -30.18
C ALA A 63 -8.67 29.50 -29.87
N THR A 64 -7.88 29.02 -30.84
CA THR A 64 -7.05 27.84 -30.67
C THR A 64 -5.88 28.09 -29.72
N ALA A 65 -5.24 29.27 -29.78
CA ALA A 65 -4.21 29.67 -28.83
C ALA A 65 -4.76 29.73 -27.39
N LYS A 66 -5.98 30.22 -27.20
CA LYS A 66 -6.67 30.19 -25.89
C LYS A 66 -6.90 28.75 -25.42
N ARG A 67 -7.38 27.86 -26.30
CA ARG A 67 -7.59 26.45 -25.97
C ARG A 67 -6.28 25.74 -25.61
N LEU A 68 -5.21 25.95 -26.37
CA LEU A 68 -3.89 25.38 -26.10
C LEU A 68 -3.31 25.85 -24.76
N ARG A 69 -3.48 27.12 -24.41
CA ARG A 69 -3.11 27.64 -23.08
C ARG A 69 -3.89 26.96 -21.96
N GLY A 70 -5.20 26.75 -22.16
CA GLY A 70 -6.03 26.00 -21.22
C GLY A 70 -5.56 24.56 -21.03
N LEU A 71 -5.29 23.85 -22.13
CA LEU A 71 -4.76 22.48 -22.09
C LEU A 71 -3.37 22.42 -21.44
N ALA A 72 -2.49 23.39 -21.69
CA ALA A 72 -1.19 23.44 -21.04
C ALA A 72 -1.30 23.63 -19.52
N ALA A 73 -2.21 24.50 -19.05
CA ALA A 73 -2.46 24.68 -17.62
C ALA A 73 -3.03 23.40 -16.98
N GLU A 74 -3.95 22.73 -17.66
CA GLU A 74 -4.52 21.45 -17.22
C GLU A 74 -3.47 20.33 -17.20
N ALA A 75 -2.59 20.26 -18.19
CA ALA A 75 -1.46 19.33 -18.21
C ALA A 75 -0.56 19.51 -16.99
N THR A 76 -0.17 20.76 -16.69
CA THR A 76 0.65 21.07 -15.51
C THR A 76 -0.04 20.67 -14.21
N ALA A 77 -1.35 20.88 -14.09
CA ALA A 77 -2.11 20.47 -12.91
C ALA A 77 -2.14 18.93 -12.75
N ILE A 78 -2.36 18.20 -13.85
CA ILE A 78 -2.37 16.73 -13.83
C ILE A 78 -0.98 16.16 -13.53
N GLU A 79 0.09 16.77 -14.06
CA GLU A 79 1.46 16.37 -13.75
C GLU A 79 1.78 16.54 -12.25
N ALA A 80 1.38 17.67 -11.66
CA ALA A 80 1.52 17.92 -10.24
C ALA A 80 0.72 16.90 -9.40
N GLU A 81 -0.52 16.58 -9.82
CA GLU A 81 -1.35 15.53 -9.20
C GLU A 81 -0.65 14.16 -9.27
N ALA A 82 -0.14 13.77 -10.44
CA ALA A 82 0.55 12.52 -10.65
C ALA A 82 1.84 12.42 -9.80
N ALA A 83 2.59 13.52 -9.67
CA ALA A 83 3.78 13.57 -8.81
C ALA A 83 3.42 13.36 -7.33
N ALA A 84 2.36 14.02 -6.85
CA ALA A 84 1.86 13.85 -5.48
C ALA A 84 1.36 12.42 -5.23
N GLN A 85 0.62 11.84 -6.19
CA GLN A 85 0.15 10.45 -6.11
C GLN A 85 1.32 9.45 -6.14
N ALA A 86 2.34 9.68 -6.96
CA ALA A 86 3.55 8.86 -6.98
C ALA A 86 4.28 8.88 -5.62
N GLN A 87 4.34 10.04 -4.98
CA GLN A 87 4.88 10.16 -3.62
C GLN A 87 4.03 9.37 -2.61
N ALA A 88 2.70 9.48 -2.69
CA ALA A 88 1.79 8.72 -1.82
C ALA A 88 1.92 7.19 -2.00
N VAL A 89 2.12 6.71 -3.24
CA VAL A 89 2.41 5.29 -3.52
C VAL A 89 3.71 4.87 -2.83
N ARG A 90 4.77 5.68 -2.94
CA ARG A 90 6.07 5.40 -2.27
C ARG A 90 5.91 5.32 -0.76
N GLU A 91 5.22 6.29 -0.16
CA GLU A 91 4.98 6.34 1.29
C GLU A 91 4.17 5.13 1.79
N ARG A 92 3.13 4.74 1.05
CA ARG A 92 2.36 3.52 1.33
C ARG A 92 3.20 2.25 1.19
N GLY A 93 4.12 2.22 0.22
CA GLY A 93 5.12 1.15 0.09
C GLY A 93 6.01 1.03 1.34
N LEU A 94 6.49 2.16 1.87
CA LEU A 94 7.27 2.18 3.12
C LEU A 94 6.42 1.78 4.33
N ALA A 95 5.18 2.24 4.42
CA ALA A 95 4.26 1.87 5.49
C ALA A 95 3.96 0.36 5.49
N ARG A 96 3.77 -0.25 4.32
CA ARG A 96 3.64 -1.70 4.16
C ARG A 96 4.89 -2.44 4.67
N LYS A 97 6.09 -2.02 4.27
CA LYS A 97 7.35 -2.63 4.75
C LYS A 97 7.47 -2.57 6.28
N ARG A 98 7.09 -1.44 6.89
CA ARG A 98 7.08 -1.29 8.36
C ARG A 98 6.06 -2.24 9.01
N ALA A 99 4.88 -2.41 8.41
CA ALA A 99 3.87 -3.35 8.89
C ALA A 99 4.34 -4.81 8.76
N GLU A 100 5.03 -5.17 7.68
CA GLU A 100 5.62 -6.49 7.48
C GLU A 100 6.65 -6.79 8.58
N ALA A 101 7.59 -5.87 8.82
CA ALA A 101 8.58 -5.99 9.88
C ALA A 101 7.95 -6.10 11.27
N LEU A 102 6.86 -5.37 11.54
CA LEU A 102 6.10 -5.51 12.78
C LEU A 102 5.47 -6.91 12.89
N SER A 103 4.85 -7.39 11.81
CA SER A 103 4.22 -8.72 11.79
C SER A 103 5.22 -9.84 12.04
N GLU A 104 6.42 -9.73 11.47
CA GLU A 104 7.51 -10.69 11.70
C GLU A 104 7.94 -10.72 13.18
N ARG A 105 8.20 -9.55 13.78
CA ARG A 105 8.52 -9.45 15.21
C ARG A 105 7.42 -10.06 16.10
N ARG A 106 6.15 -9.83 15.76
CA ARG A 106 5.02 -10.43 16.50
C ARG A 106 4.92 -11.94 16.29
N ALA A 107 5.37 -12.47 15.16
CA ALA A 107 5.41 -13.89 14.92
C ALA A 107 6.48 -14.54 15.81
N ASP A 108 7.64 -13.91 15.95
CA ASP A 108 8.70 -14.34 16.87
C ASP A 108 8.25 -14.33 18.32
N ASP A 109 7.64 -13.22 18.77
CA ASP A 109 7.07 -13.09 20.11
C ASP A 109 6.07 -14.23 20.40
N HIS A 110 5.20 -14.53 19.43
CA HIS A 110 4.18 -15.56 19.58
C HIS A 110 4.78 -16.98 19.60
N ARG A 111 5.78 -17.25 18.76
CA ARG A 111 6.51 -18.53 18.76
C ARG A 111 7.18 -18.78 20.10
N ARG A 112 8.00 -17.84 20.57
CA ARG A 112 8.70 -17.97 21.87
C ARG A 112 7.76 -18.21 23.04
N GLU A 113 6.62 -17.52 23.05
CA GLU A 113 5.61 -17.70 24.10
C GLU A 113 4.90 -19.06 24.00
N THR A 114 4.72 -19.59 22.80
CA THR A 114 4.13 -20.92 22.58
C THR A 114 5.13 -22.00 22.99
N ASP A 115 6.38 -21.90 22.54
CA ASP A 115 7.46 -22.83 22.89
C ASP A 115 7.64 -22.91 24.41
N LYS A 116 7.66 -21.74 25.09
CA LYS A 116 7.74 -21.67 26.55
C LYS A 116 6.58 -22.38 27.25
N ARG A 117 5.36 -22.26 26.73
CA ARG A 117 4.19 -22.95 27.30
C ARG A 117 4.27 -24.45 27.10
N GLU A 118 4.63 -24.90 25.91
CA GLU A 118 4.82 -26.32 25.62
C GLU A 118 5.90 -26.94 26.53
N ASP A 119 7.00 -26.24 26.76
CA ASP A 119 8.06 -26.72 27.65
C ASP A 119 7.61 -26.80 29.11
N LEU A 120 6.85 -25.82 29.59
CA LEU A 120 6.25 -25.87 30.93
C LEU A 120 5.25 -27.04 31.06
N GLU A 121 4.38 -27.25 30.07
CA GLU A 121 3.44 -28.36 30.04
C GLU A 121 4.15 -29.73 30.04
N ARG A 122 5.28 -29.85 29.33
CA ARG A 122 6.12 -31.06 29.35
C ARG A 122 6.73 -31.30 30.73
N LEU A 123 7.27 -30.26 31.38
CA LEU A 123 7.85 -30.35 32.72
C LEU A 123 6.79 -30.73 33.76
N ASP A 124 5.62 -30.11 33.71
CA ASP A 124 4.49 -30.43 34.59
C ASP A 124 4.03 -31.89 34.39
N GLY A 125 3.99 -32.35 33.14
CA GLY A 125 3.70 -33.75 32.82
C GLY A 125 4.75 -34.74 33.37
N LEU A 126 6.03 -34.36 33.39
CA LEU A 126 7.10 -35.17 33.99
C LEU A 126 7.01 -35.17 35.52
N ALA A 127 6.78 -34.03 36.15
CA ALA A 127 6.61 -33.90 37.59
C ALA A 127 5.41 -34.74 38.08
N ALA A 128 4.29 -34.71 37.37
CA ALA A 128 3.11 -35.51 37.69
C ALA A 128 3.37 -37.03 37.59
N ARG A 129 4.23 -37.48 36.68
CA ARG A 129 4.62 -38.90 36.58
C ARG A 129 5.57 -39.33 37.70
N LEU A 130 6.53 -38.47 38.07
CA LEU A 130 7.45 -38.75 39.18
C LEU A 130 6.70 -38.82 40.52
N GLY A 131 5.81 -37.86 40.79
CA GLY A 131 4.99 -37.88 42.01
C GLY A 131 4.04 -39.08 42.11
N ARG A 132 3.59 -39.66 40.98
CA ARG A 132 2.81 -40.92 40.99
C ARG A 132 3.66 -42.17 41.22
N ARG A 133 4.95 -42.15 40.85
CA ARG A 133 5.87 -43.27 41.09
C ARG A 133 6.22 -43.41 42.56
N ASP A 134 6.44 -42.29 43.26
CA ASP A 134 6.70 -42.29 44.70
C ASP A 134 5.48 -42.70 45.54
N ALA A 135 4.27 -42.45 45.05
CA ALA A 135 3.03 -42.92 45.69
C ALA A 135 2.74 -44.43 45.50
N SER A 136 3.63 -45.17 44.85
CA SER A 136 3.45 -46.60 44.51
C SER A 136 4.52 -47.53 45.08
N LEU A 137 5.39 -47.06 45.97
CA LEU A 137 6.35 -47.91 46.67
C LEU A 137 5.80 -48.33 48.06
N PRO A 138 5.73 -49.63 48.38
CA PRO A 138 5.29 -50.15 49.69
C PRO A 138 6.31 -49.93 50.80
#